data_AF-A0A8S9KTF9-F1
#
_entry.id   AF-A0A8S9KTF9-F1
#
_cell.length_a   1.000
_cell.length_b   1.000
_cell.length_c   1.000
_cell.angle_alpha   90.00
_cell.angle_beta   90.00
_cell.angle_gamma   90.00
#
_symmetry.space_group_name_H-M   'P 1'
#
loop_
_entity.id
_entity.type
_entity.pdbx_description
1 polymer ?
#
loop_
_entity_poly.entity_id
_entity_poly.type
_entity_poly.pdbx_seq_one_letter_code
_entity_poly.pdbx_strand_id
1 'polypeptide(L)'
;MASNNFPSQSHLLVIIIFITTLLTPITTNNTSPQPWNILSNDNFAGKLTSASSSVEAAAIDFGHVTKILPSAVLNPSSVQDIIDLIKLSFDSQSSFPIAARGHGHSFRGQAAAKDGVVVNMRSMVNEDRGIKVSRTGLYADVDTAWLWIEVLNKTLELGLTPVSWTDYLYLTIGGTLSNGGISGQTSRYGPQISNVLELDVITGKGEIATCSNDTNSDLFYAALGGLGQFGIITRARIKLELAPKRAKWLRFLYTDFSEFTRDQERLISETDGLHFLEGSVMLDHGPPDNWRSTYYPPSDHLRIVSMIKRYRVIYCLEVVKYYDETSQHSVNEEIEKLSESLNYVE
;
A
#
# COMPACT_ATOMS: atom_id res chain seq x y z
N MET A 1 -0.11 63.80 -53.27
CA MET A 1 0.96 64.65 -52.69
C MET A 1 2.00 63.73 -52.07
N ALA A 2 3.27 64.08 -52.25
CA ALA A 2 4.43 63.21 -52.11
C ALA A 2 5.06 63.19 -50.70
N SER A 3 5.76 62.07 -50.44
CA SER A 3 7.10 61.92 -49.80
C SER A 3 7.39 62.36 -48.34
N ASN A 4 7.84 61.35 -47.57
CA ASN A 4 9.13 61.20 -46.84
C ASN A 4 9.49 61.94 -45.53
N ASN A 5 9.95 61.09 -44.59
CA ASN A 5 11.13 61.18 -43.67
C ASN A 5 11.14 62.13 -42.46
N PHE A 6 11.44 61.60 -41.25
CA PHE A 6 12.79 61.54 -40.61
C PHE A 6 12.77 60.71 -39.27
N PRO A 7 13.95 60.27 -38.73
CA PRO A 7 14.16 59.19 -37.74
C PRO A 7 14.90 59.62 -36.43
N SER A 8 15.19 58.69 -35.49
CA SER A 8 16.41 58.66 -34.63
C SER A 8 16.41 57.42 -33.69
N GLN A 9 17.28 56.42 -33.84
CA GLN A 9 18.61 56.22 -33.19
C GLN A 9 18.67 56.57 -31.68
N SER A 10 18.79 55.60 -30.77
CA SER A 10 20.00 54.87 -30.29
C SER A 10 20.59 55.52 -29.03
N HIS A 11 20.50 54.88 -27.85
CA HIS A 11 21.60 54.85 -26.87
C HIS A 11 21.39 53.70 -25.86
N LEU A 12 22.41 52.85 -25.80
CA LEU A 12 22.63 51.68 -24.95
C LEU A 12 23.37 52.16 -23.69
N LEU A 13 22.96 51.74 -22.48
CA LEU A 13 23.74 51.93 -21.26
C LEU A 13 23.74 50.63 -20.44
N VAL A 14 24.93 50.09 -20.18
CA VAL A 14 25.17 48.75 -19.61
C VAL A 14 26.43 48.82 -18.71
N ILE A 15 26.26 48.41 -17.43
CA ILE A 15 27.25 47.98 -16.39
C ILE A 15 28.02 49.18 -15.75
N ILE A 16 28.39 49.28 -14.45
CA ILE A 16 28.92 48.33 -13.45
C ILE A 16 28.66 48.85 -12.03
N ILE A 17 28.16 48.01 -11.12
CA ILE A 17 28.23 48.22 -9.66
C ILE A 17 29.13 47.13 -9.08
N PHE A 18 30.26 47.53 -8.50
CA PHE A 18 31.13 46.66 -7.69
C PHE A 18 30.49 46.43 -6.31
N ILE A 19 30.20 45.16 -5.98
CA ILE A 19 29.83 44.73 -4.64
C ILE A 19 31.09 44.27 -3.92
N THR A 20 31.46 44.96 -2.84
CA THR A 20 32.38 44.45 -1.83
C THR A 20 31.72 44.56 -0.46
N THR A 21 31.12 43.46 0.00
CA THR A 21 30.81 43.26 1.41
C THR A 21 31.19 41.83 1.77
N LEU A 22 32.14 41.72 2.70
CA LEU A 22 32.57 40.48 3.34
C LEU A 22 31.35 39.70 3.82
N LEU A 23 31.15 38.50 3.28
CA LEU A 23 30.34 37.46 3.91
C LEU A 23 31.30 36.57 4.69
N THR A 24 31.31 36.72 6.00
CA THR A 24 31.74 35.65 6.90
C THR A 24 30.83 34.45 6.65
N PRO A 25 31.35 33.22 6.51
CA PRO A 25 30.48 32.06 6.51
C PRO A 25 30.01 31.89 7.95
N ILE A 26 28.79 32.34 8.25
CA ILE A 26 28.05 31.81 9.38
C ILE A 26 27.68 30.39 8.94
N THR A 27 28.58 29.44 9.17
CA THR A 27 28.20 28.03 9.31
C THR A 27 27.41 27.95 10.60
N THR A 28 26.11 28.26 10.54
CA THR A 28 25.19 27.70 11.51
C THR A 28 25.18 26.20 11.22
N ASN A 29 26.08 25.47 11.88
CA ASN A 29 25.86 24.07 12.18
C ASN A 29 24.57 24.03 13.00
N ASN A 30 23.44 23.95 12.30
CA ASN A 30 22.15 23.68 12.89
C ASN A 30 22.16 22.17 13.21
N THR A 31 23.03 21.78 14.15
CA THR A 31 23.00 20.47 14.76
C THR A 31 21.82 20.51 15.72
N SER A 32 20.62 20.27 15.19
CA SER A 32 19.53 19.72 15.99
C SER A 32 20.14 18.60 16.84
N PRO A 33 19.80 18.48 18.14
CA PRO A 33 20.31 17.41 18.99
C PRO A 33 19.98 16.07 18.33
N GLN A 34 20.98 15.48 17.70
CA GLN A 34 20.85 14.25 16.94
C GLN A 34 20.82 13.07 17.92
N PRO A 35 20.05 12.00 17.65
CA PRO A 35 19.82 10.88 18.57
C PRO A 35 21.03 9.94 18.74
N TRP A 36 22.28 10.42 18.67
CA TRP A 36 23.47 9.56 18.65
C TRP A 36 23.73 8.82 19.97
N ASN A 37 23.21 9.30 21.10
CA ASN A 37 23.28 8.58 22.37
C ASN A 37 22.53 7.23 22.35
N ILE A 38 21.65 7.00 21.35
CA ILE A 38 20.95 5.71 21.19
C ILE A 38 21.92 4.63 20.70
N LEU A 39 22.89 4.97 19.83
CA LEU A 39 23.85 4.00 19.31
C LEU A 39 24.78 3.44 20.41
N SER A 40 24.93 4.17 21.52
CA SER A 40 25.69 3.74 22.70
C SER A 40 24.87 2.99 23.75
N ASN A 41 23.55 2.81 23.55
CA ASN A 41 22.71 2.07 24.49
C ASN A 41 22.80 0.57 24.20
N ASP A 42 23.25 -0.20 25.19
CA ASP A 42 23.45 -1.65 25.09
C ASP A 42 22.19 -2.41 24.61
N ASN A 43 20.99 -1.88 24.89
CA ASN A 43 19.72 -2.49 24.45
C ASN A 43 19.57 -2.55 22.92
N PHE A 44 20.25 -1.67 22.18
CA PHE A 44 20.20 -1.61 20.72
C PHE A 44 21.48 -2.13 20.04
N ALA A 45 22.42 -2.67 20.82
CA ALA A 45 23.67 -3.19 20.30
C ALA A 45 23.42 -4.24 19.20
N GLY A 46 23.96 -3.99 18.00
CA GLY A 46 23.79 -4.84 16.84
C GLY A 46 22.43 -4.77 16.12
N LYS A 47 21.45 -4.00 16.66
CA LYS A 47 20.11 -3.85 16.08
C LYS A 47 19.91 -2.49 15.42
N LEU A 48 20.48 -1.44 15.98
CA LEU A 48 20.42 -0.09 15.43
C LEU A 48 21.67 0.20 14.59
N THR A 49 21.48 0.69 13.37
CA THR A 49 22.56 0.98 12.44
C THR A 49 22.41 2.35 11.78
N SER A 50 23.52 3.07 11.67
CA SER A 50 23.68 4.28 10.87
C SER A 50 24.49 4.05 9.60
N ALA A 51 24.71 2.78 9.22
CA ALA A 51 25.44 2.44 8.01
C ALA A 51 24.76 3.07 6.78
N SER A 52 25.56 3.71 5.92
CA SER A 52 25.06 4.45 4.75
C SER A 52 24.13 3.59 3.87
N SER A 53 24.47 2.31 3.65
CA SER A 53 23.63 1.40 2.85
C SER A 53 22.23 1.18 3.44
N SER A 54 22.12 1.06 4.76
CA SER A 54 20.84 0.85 5.45
C SER A 54 20.00 2.12 5.44
N VAL A 55 20.62 3.26 5.72
CA VAL A 55 19.96 4.58 5.70
C VAL A 55 19.48 4.92 4.29
N GLU A 56 20.29 4.69 3.27
CA GLU A 56 19.95 4.91 1.86
C GLU A 56 18.79 4.02 1.40
N ALA A 57 18.79 2.74 1.77
CA ALA A 57 17.69 1.83 1.45
C ALA A 57 16.37 2.22 2.15
N ALA A 58 16.44 2.75 3.38
CA ALA A 58 15.27 3.23 4.11
C ALA A 58 14.77 4.60 3.62
N ALA A 59 15.59 5.36 2.88
CA ALA A 59 15.28 6.73 2.47
C ALA A 59 14.39 6.83 1.22
N ILE A 60 14.25 5.74 0.47
CA ILE A 60 13.43 5.67 -0.74
C ILE A 60 12.22 4.75 -0.53
N ASP A 61 11.17 4.94 -1.31
CA ASP A 61 9.99 4.07 -1.35
C ASP A 61 9.65 3.69 -2.80
N PHE A 62 8.63 2.87 -2.98
CA PHE A 62 8.20 2.40 -4.30
C PHE A 62 7.83 3.54 -5.26
N GLY A 63 7.43 4.71 -4.74
CA GLY A 63 7.14 5.86 -5.59
C GLY A 63 8.38 6.42 -6.28
N HIS A 64 9.56 6.31 -5.68
CA HIS A 64 10.80 6.92 -6.17
C HIS A 64 10.71 8.43 -6.47
N VAL A 65 9.73 9.12 -5.88
CA VAL A 65 9.51 10.57 -6.05
C VAL A 65 10.23 11.38 -4.98
N THR A 66 10.26 10.86 -3.75
CA THR A 66 10.84 11.54 -2.59
C THR A 66 11.96 10.70 -1.99
N LYS A 67 13.03 11.36 -1.55
CA LYS A 67 14.12 10.75 -0.78
C LYS A 67 14.24 11.47 0.56
N ILE A 68 14.00 10.76 1.66
CA ILE A 68 14.01 11.32 3.02
C ILE A 68 14.94 10.46 3.89
N LEU A 69 16.09 11.00 4.24
CA LEU A 69 17.10 10.28 5.02
C LEU A 69 16.70 10.19 6.50
N PRO A 70 16.65 8.98 7.08
CA PRO A 70 16.67 8.82 8.53
C PRO A 70 18.09 8.95 9.08
N SER A 71 18.21 9.20 10.38
CA SER A 71 19.50 9.19 11.07
C SER A 71 19.98 7.76 11.36
N ALA A 72 19.04 6.82 11.57
CA ALA A 72 19.35 5.41 11.79
C ALA A 72 18.19 4.49 11.38
N VAL A 73 18.50 3.20 11.26
CA VAL A 73 17.54 2.12 11.02
C VAL A 73 17.63 1.12 12.16
N LEU A 74 16.50 0.86 12.83
CA LEU A 74 16.37 -0.21 13.81
C LEU A 74 15.92 -1.50 13.09
N ASN A 75 16.65 -2.59 13.30
CA ASN A 75 16.24 -3.94 12.95
C ASN A 75 15.83 -4.67 14.23
N PRO A 76 14.60 -4.49 14.72
CA PRO A 76 14.16 -5.12 15.95
C PRO A 76 14.14 -6.65 15.80
N SER A 77 14.43 -7.35 16.90
CA SER A 77 14.29 -8.81 17.00
C SER A 77 13.14 -9.21 17.94
N SER A 78 12.50 -8.23 18.58
CA SER A 78 11.40 -8.39 19.51
C SER A 78 10.54 -7.13 19.58
N VAL A 79 9.30 -7.29 20.05
CA VAL A 79 8.39 -6.18 20.37
C VAL A 79 8.99 -5.25 21.41
N GLN A 80 9.78 -5.79 22.35
CA GLN A 80 10.44 -5.01 23.39
C GLN A 80 11.44 -3.99 22.80
N ASP A 81 12.16 -4.34 21.74
CA ASP A 81 13.09 -3.42 21.08
C ASP A 81 12.38 -2.19 20.52
N ILE A 82 11.15 -2.37 20.00
CA ILE A 82 10.33 -1.28 19.48
C ILE A 82 9.80 -0.41 20.62
N ILE A 83 9.33 -1.05 21.71
CA ILE A 83 8.89 -0.36 22.93
C ILE A 83 10.02 0.51 23.50
N ASP A 84 11.22 -0.06 23.63
CA ASP A 84 12.38 0.64 24.19
C ASP A 84 12.77 1.84 23.34
N LEU A 85 12.71 1.72 22.01
CA LEU A 85 12.97 2.84 21.10
C LEU A 85 11.93 3.97 21.27
N ILE A 86 10.65 3.61 21.35
CA ILE A 86 9.58 4.58 21.52
C ILE A 86 9.70 5.30 22.86
N LYS A 87 9.92 4.57 23.96
CA LYS A 87 10.13 5.16 25.28
C LYS A 87 11.33 6.09 25.30
N LEU A 88 12.42 5.69 24.66
CA LEU A 88 13.61 6.53 24.56
C LEU A 88 13.34 7.85 23.82
N SER A 89 12.51 7.85 22.78
CA SER A 89 12.08 9.09 22.12
C SER A 89 11.13 9.90 23.00
N PHE A 90 10.17 9.23 23.65
CA PHE A 90 9.12 9.85 24.46
C PHE A 90 9.68 10.53 25.72
N ASP A 91 10.65 9.90 26.40
CA ASP A 91 11.27 10.40 27.63
C ASP A 91 12.42 11.39 27.36
N SER A 92 12.84 11.55 26.11
CA SER A 92 13.94 12.44 25.73
C SER A 92 13.52 13.91 25.77
N GLN A 93 14.42 14.79 26.25
CA GLN A 93 14.27 16.25 26.12
C GLN A 93 14.25 16.71 24.64
N SER A 94 14.75 15.88 23.73
CA SER A 94 14.72 16.09 22.29
C SER A 94 14.19 14.82 21.63
N SER A 95 12.87 14.71 21.55
CA SER A 95 12.18 13.61 20.88
C SER A 95 12.55 13.57 19.39
N PHE A 96 12.61 12.38 18.82
CA PHE A 96 12.89 12.15 17.41
C PHE A 96 11.78 11.32 16.76
N PRO A 97 11.49 11.53 15.46
CA PRO A 97 10.44 10.79 14.78
C PRO A 97 10.82 9.32 14.62
N ILE A 98 9.82 8.45 14.74
CA ILE A 98 9.94 7.01 14.52
C ILE A 98 8.92 6.62 13.45
N ALA A 99 9.37 5.90 12.42
CA ALA A 99 8.48 5.38 11.38
C ALA A 99 8.64 3.86 11.27
N ALA A 100 7.55 3.12 11.42
CA ALA A 100 7.51 1.72 11.08
C ALA A 100 7.49 1.55 9.56
N ARG A 101 8.47 0.82 9.02
CA ARG A 101 8.57 0.51 7.60
C ARG A 101 8.30 -0.97 7.39
N GLY A 102 7.21 -1.25 6.67
CA GLY A 102 6.88 -2.58 6.16
C GLY A 102 7.72 -2.91 4.91
N HIS A 103 7.05 -3.16 3.77
CA HIS A 103 7.74 -3.46 2.51
C HIS A 103 8.09 -2.22 1.66
N GLY A 104 7.99 -1.01 2.23
CA GLY A 104 8.37 0.23 1.55
C GLY A 104 7.50 0.63 0.35
N HIS A 105 6.30 0.07 0.23
CA HIS A 105 5.40 0.26 -0.93
C HIS A 105 4.58 1.57 -0.89
N SER A 106 5.04 2.55 -0.11
CA SER A 106 4.53 3.92 -0.10
C SER A 106 5.00 4.68 -1.35
N PHE A 107 4.43 5.88 -1.58
CA PHE A 107 4.71 6.67 -2.79
C PHE A 107 5.32 8.05 -2.52
N ARG A 108 5.21 8.55 -1.29
CA ARG A 108 5.55 9.94 -0.93
C ARG A 108 6.17 10.05 0.47
N GLY A 109 6.92 9.03 0.88
CA GLY A 109 7.70 9.05 2.11
C GLY A 109 6.90 8.81 3.39
N GLN A 110 5.69 8.24 3.32
CA GLN A 110 4.87 7.97 4.51
C GLN A 110 5.56 7.04 5.53
N ALA A 111 6.45 6.15 5.07
CA ALA A 111 7.23 5.24 5.90
C ALA A 111 8.66 5.75 6.21
N ALA A 112 8.91 7.06 6.06
CA ALA A 112 10.21 7.67 6.34
C ALA A 112 10.19 8.46 7.66
N ALA A 113 11.34 8.55 8.31
CA ALA A 113 11.53 9.33 9.54
C ALA A 113 12.70 10.29 9.36
N LYS A 114 12.44 11.50 8.85
CA LYS A 114 13.48 12.52 8.64
C LYS A 114 14.22 12.81 9.94
N ASP A 115 15.55 12.71 9.92
CA ASP A 115 16.42 12.95 11.08
C ASP A 115 16.06 12.08 12.32
N GLY A 116 15.35 10.96 12.10
CA GLY A 116 14.86 10.07 13.14
C GLY A 116 15.25 8.61 12.88
N VAL A 117 14.41 7.70 13.35
CA VAL A 117 14.67 6.24 13.26
C VAL A 117 13.58 5.55 12.45
N VAL A 118 13.99 4.86 11.39
CA VAL A 118 13.11 3.93 10.68
C VAL A 118 13.19 2.55 11.34
N VAL A 119 12.06 1.97 11.70
CA VAL A 119 11.96 0.60 12.21
C VAL A 119 11.71 -0.33 11.03
N ASN A 120 12.70 -1.14 10.68
CA ASN A 120 12.56 -2.17 9.66
C ASN A 120 11.72 -3.32 10.20
N MET A 121 10.40 -3.28 10.01
CA MET A 121 9.49 -4.28 10.58
C MET A 121 9.79 -5.68 10.05
N ARG A 122 10.32 -5.84 8.83
CA ARG A 122 10.62 -7.15 8.24
C ARG A 122 11.67 -7.95 9.02
N SER A 123 12.50 -7.33 9.86
CA SER A 123 13.42 -8.08 10.73
C SER A 123 12.73 -8.88 11.85
N MET A 124 11.44 -8.59 12.12
CA MET A 124 10.62 -9.33 13.09
C MET A 124 10.11 -10.68 12.55
N VAL A 125 10.23 -10.92 11.24
CA VAL A 125 9.72 -12.15 10.61
C VAL A 125 10.45 -13.36 11.19
N ASN A 126 9.68 -14.25 11.83
CA ASN A 126 10.16 -15.49 12.42
C ASN A 126 9.25 -16.63 11.97
N GLU A 127 9.75 -17.52 11.12
CA GLU A 127 8.99 -18.59 10.47
C GLU A 127 8.29 -19.54 11.45
N ASP A 128 8.85 -19.74 12.63
CA ASP A 128 8.32 -20.68 13.63
C ASP A 128 7.14 -20.14 14.43
N ARG A 129 6.96 -18.80 14.49
CA ARG A 129 6.04 -18.18 15.47
C ARG A 129 5.18 -17.04 14.93
N GLY A 130 5.34 -16.66 13.66
CA GLY A 130 4.69 -15.49 13.08
C GLY A 130 3.22 -15.66 12.71
N ILE A 131 2.73 -16.88 12.48
CA ILE A 131 1.35 -17.14 12.03
C ILE A 131 0.75 -18.31 12.81
N LYS A 132 -0.38 -18.08 13.48
CA LYS A 132 -1.15 -19.12 14.18
C LYS A 132 -2.59 -19.13 13.67
N VAL A 133 -3.01 -20.26 13.10
CA VAL A 133 -4.33 -20.39 12.46
C VAL A 133 -5.28 -21.19 13.35
N SER A 134 -6.46 -20.64 13.62
CA SER A 134 -7.57 -21.31 14.30
C SER A 134 -8.59 -21.79 13.27
N ARG A 135 -8.65 -23.11 13.04
CA ARG A 135 -9.63 -23.69 12.09
C ARG A 135 -11.06 -23.62 12.62
N THR A 136 -11.24 -23.75 13.92
CA THR A 136 -12.56 -23.70 14.56
C THR A 136 -13.05 -22.25 14.71
N GLY A 137 -12.14 -21.32 14.98
CA GLY A 137 -12.45 -19.89 15.10
C GLY A 137 -12.48 -19.15 13.77
N LEU A 138 -12.02 -19.76 12.67
CA LEU A 138 -11.87 -19.13 11.35
C LEU A 138 -11.12 -17.80 11.41
N TYR A 139 -9.97 -17.80 12.08
CA TYR A 139 -9.08 -16.65 12.12
C TYR A 139 -7.61 -17.06 12.11
N ALA A 140 -6.72 -16.12 11.75
CA ALA A 140 -5.28 -16.23 11.96
C ALA A 140 -4.77 -15.09 12.84
N ASP A 141 -4.04 -15.41 13.90
CA ASP A 141 -3.20 -14.45 14.60
C ASP A 141 -1.86 -14.34 13.84
N VAL A 142 -1.57 -13.17 13.30
CA VAL A 142 -0.39 -12.92 12.46
C VAL A 142 0.46 -11.78 13.02
N ASP A 143 1.76 -11.97 13.06
CA ASP A 143 2.74 -10.89 13.20
C ASP A 143 2.65 -9.99 11.96
N THR A 144 2.49 -8.70 12.19
CA THR A 144 2.17 -7.75 11.12
C THR A 144 3.34 -7.40 10.20
N ALA A 145 4.55 -7.85 10.54
CA ALA A 145 5.71 -7.80 9.67
C ALA A 145 5.59 -8.75 8.46
N TRP A 146 4.74 -9.78 8.54
CA TRP A 146 4.54 -10.74 7.46
C TRP A 146 3.87 -10.11 6.24
N LEU A 147 4.10 -10.67 5.06
CA LEU A 147 3.44 -10.30 3.82
C LEU A 147 2.14 -11.08 3.64
N TRP A 148 1.18 -10.49 2.95
CA TRP A 148 -0.08 -11.17 2.62
C TRP A 148 0.13 -12.47 1.83
N ILE A 149 1.14 -12.55 0.95
CA ILE A 149 1.48 -13.78 0.22
C ILE A 149 1.93 -14.91 1.16
N GLU A 150 2.66 -14.59 2.22
CA GLU A 150 3.13 -15.56 3.20
C GLU A 150 1.95 -16.06 4.07
N VAL A 151 1.04 -15.15 4.45
CA VAL A 151 -0.22 -15.50 5.15
C VAL A 151 -1.12 -16.37 4.29
N LEU A 152 -1.26 -16.06 3.00
CA LEU A 152 -2.01 -16.88 2.06
C LEU A 152 -1.48 -18.31 2.03
N ASN A 153 -0.16 -18.48 1.81
CA ASN A 153 0.45 -19.81 1.73
C ASN A 153 0.19 -20.63 3.01
N LYS A 154 0.38 -20.02 4.19
CA LYS A 154 0.18 -20.71 5.48
C LYS A 154 -1.27 -21.06 5.78
N THR A 155 -2.21 -20.20 5.39
CA THR A 155 -3.65 -20.47 5.60
C THR A 155 -4.17 -21.54 4.64
N LEU A 156 -3.66 -21.56 3.39
CA LEU A 156 -4.00 -22.57 2.38
C LEU A 156 -3.57 -23.98 2.77
N GLU A 157 -2.44 -24.15 3.49
CA GLU A 157 -2.02 -25.45 4.06
C GLU A 157 -3.13 -26.10 4.92
N LEU A 158 -4.03 -25.29 5.47
CA LEU A 158 -5.15 -25.72 6.31
C LEU A 158 -6.52 -25.60 5.63
N GLY A 159 -6.54 -25.28 4.34
CA GLY A 159 -7.74 -25.08 3.55
C GLY A 159 -8.52 -23.82 3.90
N LEU A 160 -7.84 -22.78 4.41
CA LEU A 160 -8.44 -21.50 4.79
C LEU A 160 -7.80 -20.35 4.03
N THR A 161 -8.48 -19.20 3.99
CA THR A 161 -7.97 -18.00 3.31
C THR A 161 -8.57 -16.72 3.93
N PRO A 162 -7.82 -15.61 4.02
CA PRO A 162 -8.41 -14.30 4.29
C PRO A 162 -9.51 -13.94 3.29
N VAL A 163 -10.52 -13.20 3.75
CA VAL A 163 -11.72 -12.86 2.94
C VAL A 163 -11.57 -11.60 2.08
N SER A 164 -10.63 -10.73 2.44
CA SER A 164 -10.38 -9.45 1.76
C SER A 164 -8.90 -9.27 1.46
N TRP A 165 -8.60 -8.81 0.24
CA TRP A 165 -7.25 -8.77 -0.30
C TRP A 165 -6.83 -7.38 -0.77
N THR A 166 -5.58 -7.29 -1.20
CA THR A 166 -5.02 -6.24 -2.06
C THR A 166 -4.56 -6.89 -3.36
N ASP A 167 -4.57 -6.16 -4.47
CA ASP A 167 -4.19 -6.72 -5.78
C ASP A 167 -2.74 -7.21 -5.83
N TYR A 168 -1.89 -6.57 -5.01
CA TYR A 168 -0.50 -6.96 -4.82
C TYR A 168 -0.28 -7.55 -3.43
N LEU A 169 0.29 -8.76 -3.36
CA LEU A 169 0.38 -9.54 -2.13
C LEU A 169 1.72 -9.41 -1.37
N TYR A 170 2.73 -8.75 -1.95
CA TYR A 170 4.00 -8.47 -1.27
C TYR A 170 3.93 -7.16 -0.48
N LEU A 171 2.81 -6.99 0.22
CA LEU A 171 2.56 -5.90 1.17
C LEU A 171 2.50 -6.49 2.57
N THR A 172 3.06 -5.78 3.54
CA THR A 172 2.98 -6.18 4.96
C THR A 172 1.59 -5.98 5.52
N ILE A 173 1.15 -6.87 6.41
CA ILE A 173 -0.16 -6.75 7.09
C ILE A 173 -0.29 -5.40 7.81
N GLY A 174 0.71 -4.98 8.58
CA GLY A 174 0.64 -3.72 9.33
C GLY A 174 0.51 -2.49 8.42
N GLY A 175 1.16 -2.53 7.25
CA GLY A 175 1.11 -1.46 6.26
C GLY A 175 -0.27 -1.30 5.62
N THR A 176 -0.91 -2.39 5.20
CA THR A 176 -2.24 -2.31 4.58
C THR A 176 -3.33 -1.98 5.60
N LEU A 177 -3.26 -2.56 6.81
CA LEU A 177 -4.19 -2.26 7.90
C LEU A 177 -4.09 -0.82 8.40
N SER A 178 -2.92 -0.17 8.24
CA SER A 178 -2.78 1.25 8.53
C SER A 178 -3.39 2.17 7.45
N ASN A 179 -3.88 1.64 6.33
CA ASN A 179 -4.47 2.41 5.23
C ASN A 179 -5.94 2.04 4.99
N GLY A 180 -6.19 0.76 4.69
CA GLY A 180 -7.52 0.24 4.38
C GLY A 180 -7.40 -1.18 3.83
N GLY A 181 -6.61 -1.36 2.77
CA GLY A 181 -6.44 -2.64 2.07
C GLY A 181 -7.67 -2.98 1.24
N ILE A 182 -7.67 -2.59 -0.03
CA ILE A 182 -8.79 -2.75 -0.96
C ILE A 182 -8.39 -3.59 -2.16
N SER A 183 -9.37 -4.31 -2.69
CA SER A 183 -9.35 -5.08 -3.94
C SER A 183 -10.79 -5.43 -4.32
N GLY A 184 -11.01 -6.19 -5.38
CA GLY A 184 -12.34 -6.54 -5.89
C GLY A 184 -13.28 -7.30 -4.94
N GLN A 185 -12.81 -7.82 -3.79
CA GLN A 185 -13.67 -8.43 -2.76
C GLN A 185 -14.29 -7.39 -1.80
N THR A 186 -13.81 -6.14 -1.85
CA THR A 186 -14.18 -5.07 -0.89
C THR A 186 -15.67 -4.77 -0.89
N SER A 187 -16.33 -4.86 -2.04
CA SER A 187 -17.79 -4.65 -2.14
C SER A 187 -18.59 -5.64 -1.30
N ARG A 188 -18.08 -6.87 -1.13
CA ARG A 188 -18.74 -7.96 -0.41
C ARG A 188 -18.34 -8.04 1.06
N TYR A 189 -17.04 -7.94 1.34
CA TYR A 189 -16.50 -8.17 2.68
C TYR A 189 -16.06 -6.89 3.40
N GLY A 190 -16.14 -5.73 2.74
CA GLY A 190 -15.44 -4.53 3.18
C GLY A 190 -13.93 -4.66 2.98
N PRO A 191 -13.16 -3.59 3.25
CA PRO A 191 -11.70 -3.60 3.15
C PRO A 191 -11.06 -4.53 4.19
N GLN A 192 -9.74 -4.75 4.09
CA GLN A 192 -9.00 -5.57 5.06
C GLN A 192 -9.20 -5.09 6.51
N ILE A 193 -9.27 -3.77 6.73
CA ILE A 193 -9.52 -3.19 8.05
C ILE A 193 -10.89 -3.57 8.65
N SER A 194 -11.88 -3.94 7.83
CA SER A 194 -13.18 -4.45 8.30
C SER A 194 -13.16 -5.93 8.66
N ASN A 195 -12.05 -6.63 8.38
CA ASN A 195 -11.88 -8.07 8.55
C ASN A 195 -10.82 -8.42 9.60
N VAL A 196 -10.58 -7.50 10.53
CA VAL A 196 -9.72 -7.68 11.71
C VAL A 196 -10.59 -7.84 12.94
N LEU A 197 -10.28 -8.82 13.79
CA LEU A 197 -11.02 -9.11 15.02
C LEU A 197 -10.36 -8.50 16.26
N GLU A 198 -9.03 -8.36 16.24
CA GLU A 198 -8.20 -7.93 17.38
C GLU A 198 -6.84 -7.45 16.87
N LEU A 199 -6.21 -6.50 17.54
CA LEU A 199 -4.86 -6.00 17.27
C LEU A 199 -4.04 -5.97 18.56
N ASP A 200 -2.73 -6.13 18.44
CA ASP A 200 -1.78 -5.64 19.44
C ASP A 200 -1.06 -4.41 18.87
N VAL A 201 -1.08 -3.31 19.62
CA VAL A 201 -0.54 -2.02 19.20
C VAL A 201 0.41 -1.48 20.27
N ILE A 202 1.61 -1.07 19.85
CA ILE A 202 2.52 -0.26 20.68
C ILE A 202 2.20 1.20 20.42
N THR A 203 1.68 1.91 21.43
CA THR A 203 1.30 3.32 21.31
C THR A 203 2.52 4.24 21.26
N GLY A 204 2.32 5.51 20.92
CA GLY A 204 3.37 6.54 20.96
C GLY A 204 3.98 6.80 22.35
N LYS A 205 3.42 6.23 23.42
CA LYS A 205 3.99 6.24 24.79
C LYS A 205 4.88 5.03 25.08
N GLY A 206 4.98 4.08 24.15
CA GLY A 206 5.68 2.81 24.36
C GLY A 206 4.90 1.84 25.26
N GLU A 207 3.58 1.99 25.33
CA GLU A 207 2.68 1.05 26.01
C GLU A 207 2.15 0.06 24.97
N ILE A 208 2.18 -1.24 25.29
CA ILE A 208 1.51 -2.25 24.47
C ILE A 208 0.07 -2.45 24.96
N ALA A 209 -0.87 -2.42 24.03
CA ALA A 209 -2.27 -2.69 24.30
C ALA A 209 -2.85 -3.65 23.27
N THR A 210 -3.57 -4.67 23.75
CA THR A 210 -4.46 -5.46 22.90
C THR A 210 -5.79 -4.72 22.79
N CYS A 211 -6.30 -4.58 21.58
CA CYS A 211 -7.54 -3.87 21.28
C CYS A 211 -8.41 -4.61 20.27
N SER A 212 -9.73 -4.43 20.39
CA SER A 212 -10.78 -5.02 19.58
C SER A 212 -12.03 -4.13 19.60
N ASN A 213 -13.12 -4.56 18.98
CA ASN A 213 -14.41 -3.88 19.12
C ASN A 213 -14.86 -3.71 20.59
N ASP A 214 -14.52 -4.67 21.46
CA ASP A 214 -15.04 -4.74 22.83
C ASP A 214 -14.00 -4.37 23.89
N THR A 215 -12.74 -4.13 23.50
CA THR A 215 -11.63 -3.84 24.41
C THR A 215 -10.73 -2.75 23.80
N ASN A 216 -10.50 -1.64 24.50
CA ASN A 216 -9.72 -0.50 23.98
C ASN A 216 -10.16 -0.10 22.55
N SER A 217 -11.48 0.00 22.33
CA SER A 217 -12.07 0.12 21.00
C SER A 217 -11.72 1.42 20.28
N ASP A 218 -11.51 2.49 21.04
CA ASP A 218 -10.96 3.75 20.56
C ASP A 218 -9.60 3.54 19.88
N LEU A 219 -8.67 2.82 20.51
CA LEU A 219 -7.38 2.49 19.91
C LEU A 219 -7.52 1.54 18.72
N PHE A 220 -8.43 0.56 18.79
CA PHE A 220 -8.68 -0.37 17.68
C PHE A 220 -9.11 0.37 16.41
N TYR A 221 -10.12 1.23 16.52
CA TYR A 221 -10.62 2.01 15.38
C TYR A 221 -9.66 3.13 14.95
N ALA A 222 -8.89 3.71 15.88
CA ALA A 222 -7.87 4.69 15.52
C ALA A 222 -6.72 4.06 14.73
N ALA A 223 -6.28 2.85 15.10
CA ALA A 223 -5.17 2.17 14.43
C ALA A 223 -5.53 1.69 13.01
N LEU A 224 -6.75 1.19 12.81
CA LEU A 224 -7.26 0.72 11.52
C LEU A 224 -7.49 1.89 10.54
N GLY A 225 -6.71 1.96 9.47
CA GLY A 225 -6.69 3.13 8.58
C GLY A 225 -6.00 4.35 9.19
N GLY A 226 -5.33 4.19 10.34
CA GLY A 226 -4.77 5.27 11.14
C GLY A 226 -3.44 5.85 10.65
N LEU A 227 -2.95 5.44 9.48
CA LEU A 227 -1.69 5.90 8.87
C LEU A 227 -0.47 5.79 9.82
N GLY A 228 -0.48 4.80 10.72
CA GLY A 228 0.56 4.59 11.72
C GLY A 228 0.66 5.69 12.80
N GLN A 229 -0.34 6.57 12.92
CA GLN A 229 -0.27 7.74 13.80
C GLN A 229 -0.49 7.44 15.29
N PHE A 230 -1.23 6.37 15.59
CA PHE A 230 -1.63 6.04 16.96
C PHE A 230 -0.77 4.96 17.60
N GLY A 231 0.08 4.31 16.79
CA GLY A 231 1.00 3.28 17.24
C GLY A 231 1.45 2.35 16.13
N ILE A 232 2.36 1.44 16.48
CA ILE A 232 2.85 0.37 15.62
C ILE A 232 2.03 -0.88 15.91
N ILE A 233 1.27 -1.34 14.92
CA ILE A 233 0.55 -2.62 15.00
C ILE A 233 1.58 -3.74 14.90
N THR A 234 1.64 -4.64 15.89
CA THR A 234 2.60 -5.76 15.94
C THR A 234 1.97 -7.13 15.74
N ARG A 235 0.67 -7.28 16.06
CA ARG A 235 -0.12 -8.47 15.76
C ARG A 235 -1.50 -8.07 15.28
N ALA A 236 -2.07 -8.84 14.36
CA ALA A 236 -3.47 -8.75 13.98
C ALA A 236 -4.14 -10.12 14.00
N ARG A 237 -5.40 -10.20 14.45
CA ARG A 237 -6.28 -11.35 14.26
C ARG A 237 -7.12 -11.14 13.01
N ILE A 238 -6.80 -11.86 11.94
CA ILE A 238 -7.45 -11.73 10.63
C ILE A 238 -8.54 -12.78 10.47
N LYS A 239 -9.73 -12.35 10.05
CA LYS A 239 -10.85 -13.25 9.71
C LYS A 239 -10.52 -14.11 8.49
N LEU A 240 -10.84 -15.39 8.57
CA LEU A 240 -10.67 -16.36 7.49
C LEU A 240 -12.01 -16.96 7.04
N GLU A 241 -12.01 -17.58 5.87
CA GLU A 241 -13.06 -18.47 5.38
C GLU A 241 -12.45 -19.75 4.78
N LEU A 242 -13.31 -20.67 4.34
CA LEU A 242 -12.87 -21.85 3.59
C LEU A 242 -12.26 -21.41 2.26
N ALA A 243 -11.06 -21.89 1.97
CA ALA A 243 -10.36 -21.54 0.74
C ALA A 243 -11.07 -22.18 -0.48
N PRO A 244 -11.54 -21.36 -1.44
CA PRO A 244 -12.04 -21.90 -2.69
C PRO A 244 -10.91 -22.59 -3.47
N LYS A 245 -11.26 -23.56 -4.30
CA LYS A 245 -10.26 -24.35 -5.05
C LYS A 245 -9.91 -23.74 -6.39
N ARG A 246 -10.85 -23.05 -7.02
CA ARG A 246 -10.71 -22.52 -8.38
C ARG A 246 -11.41 -21.17 -8.51
N ALA A 247 -10.95 -20.39 -9.49
CA ALA A 247 -11.49 -19.09 -9.84
C ALA A 247 -11.85 -19.09 -11.33
N LYS A 248 -13.07 -18.67 -11.66
CA LYS A 248 -13.48 -18.38 -13.04
C LYS A 248 -13.39 -16.88 -13.23
N TRP A 249 -12.41 -16.44 -14.01
CA TRP A 249 -12.02 -15.05 -14.18
C TRP A 249 -12.39 -14.56 -15.58
N LEU A 250 -13.19 -13.49 -15.65
CA LEU A 250 -13.80 -12.98 -16.88
C LEU A 250 -13.51 -11.49 -17.03
N ARG A 251 -13.39 -11.03 -18.28
CA ARG A 251 -13.29 -9.62 -18.64
C ARG A 251 -14.29 -9.29 -19.73
N PHE A 252 -15.03 -8.20 -19.52
CA PHE A 252 -16.04 -7.70 -20.44
C PHE A 252 -15.68 -6.28 -20.88
N LEU A 253 -15.65 -6.03 -22.19
CA LEU A 253 -15.22 -4.75 -22.76
C LEU A 253 -16.43 -3.87 -23.08
N TYR A 254 -16.37 -2.60 -22.68
CA TYR A 254 -17.41 -1.61 -22.91
C TYR A 254 -16.85 -0.42 -23.68
N THR A 255 -17.70 0.18 -24.50
CA THR A 255 -17.38 1.43 -25.22
C THR A 255 -18.13 2.63 -24.64
N ASP A 256 -19.21 2.39 -23.89
CA ASP A 256 -19.98 3.41 -23.18
C ASP A 256 -19.71 3.34 -21.67
N PHE A 257 -19.34 4.48 -21.08
CA PHE A 257 -19.03 4.57 -19.66
C PHE A 257 -20.27 4.36 -18.78
N SER A 258 -21.44 4.80 -19.24
CA SER A 258 -22.70 4.71 -18.49
C SER A 258 -23.19 3.27 -18.42
N GLU A 259 -22.99 2.48 -19.48
CA GLU A 259 -23.23 1.04 -19.48
C GLU A 259 -22.26 0.32 -18.53
N PHE A 260 -20.97 0.59 -18.66
CA PHE A 260 -19.93 0.00 -17.80
C PHE A 260 -20.20 0.24 -16.32
N THR A 261 -20.46 1.50 -15.92
CA THR A 261 -20.71 1.85 -14.52
C THR A 261 -22.03 1.32 -13.99
N ARG A 262 -23.10 1.35 -14.80
CA ARG A 262 -24.39 0.77 -14.43
C ARG A 262 -24.27 -0.73 -14.17
N ASP A 263 -23.53 -1.46 -15.00
CA ASP A 263 -23.30 -2.89 -14.78
C ASP A 263 -22.39 -3.15 -13.56
N GLN A 264 -21.35 -2.33 -13.32
CA GLN A 264 -20.57 -2.41 -12.07
C GLN A 264 -21.43 -2.22 -10.82
N GLU A 265 -22.23 -1.14 -10.77
CA GLU A 265 -23.10 -0.80 -9.65
C GLU A 265 -24.16 -1.86 -9.39
N ARG A 266 -24.77 -2.40 -10.46
CA ARG A 266 -25.71 -3.52 -10.36
C ARG A 266 -25.05 -4.72 -9.70
N LEU A 267 -23.90 -5.14 -10.21
CA LEU A 267 -23.24 -6.37 -9.77
C LEU A 267 -22.71 -6.29 -8.32
N ILE A 268 -22.24 -5.14 -7.87
CA ILE A 268 -21.83 -4.98 -6.45
C ILE A 268 -23.02 -4.88 -5.49
N SER A 269 -24.23 -4.63 -6.00
CA SER A 269 -25.45 -4.56 -5.19
C SER A 269 -26.10 -5.93 -4.94
N GLU A 270 -25.61 -6.99 -5.62
CA GLU A 270 -26.11 -8.35 -5.49
C GLU A 270 -25.43 -9.11 -4.34
N THR A 271 -26.20 -9.67 -3.40
CA THR A 271 -25.67 -10.30 -2.17
C THR A 271 -25.01 -11.66 -2.38
N ASP A 272 -25.46 -12.43 -3.38
CA ASP A 272 -24.95 -13.79 -3.70
C ASP A 272 -24.23 -13.85 -5.06
N GLY A 273 -23.85 -12.67 -5.58
CA GLY A 273 -23.27 -12.50 -6.91
C GLY A 273 -21.79 -12.91 -6.98
N LEU A 274 -20.97 -12.02 -7.53
CA LEU A 274 -19.56 -12.26 -7.79
C LEU A 274 -18.72 -12.27 -6.49
N HIS A 275 -17.55 -12.90 -6.54
CA HIS A 275 -16.60 -12.89 -5.42
C HIS A 275 -15.55 -11.77 -5.56
N PHE A 276 -15.32 -11.31 -6.79
CA PHE A 276 -14.41 -10.21 -7.11
C PHE A 276 -15.04 -9.39 -8.21
N LEU A 277 -14.97 -8.07 -8.10
CA LEU A 277 -15.31 -7.14 -9.17
C LEU A 277 -14.37 -5.93 -9.15
N GLU A 278 -13.74 -5.66 -10.29
CA GLU A 278 -12.97 -4.45 -10.55
C GLU A 278 -13.27 -3.90 -11.95
N GLY A 279 -12.56 -2.85 -12.33
CA GLY A 279 -12.52 -2.45 -13.72
C GLY A 279 -11.30 -1.60 -14.05
N SER A 280 -11.00 -1.53 -15.33
CA SER A 280 -9.87 -0.76 -15.85
C SER A 280 -10.27 0.06 -17.07
N VAL A 281 -9.47 1.09 -17.35
CA VAL A 281 -9.65 1.98 -18.52
C VAL A 281 -8.45 1.81 -19.44
N MET A 282 -8.72 1.53 -20.72
CA MET A 282 -7.72 1.38 -21.77
C MET A 282 -7.77 2.57 -22.72
N LEU A 283 -6.64 3.26 -22.88
CA LEU A 283 -6.51 4.47 -23.71
C LEU A 283 -5.63 4.20 -24.94
N ASP A 284 -5.88 4.94 -26.01
CA ASP A 284 -5.14 4.87 -27.28
C ASP A 284 -3.65 5.26 -27.16
N HIS A 285 -3.28 6.07 -26.16
CA HIS A 285 -1.92 6.63 -26.01
C HIS A 285 -1.07 6.01 -24.88
N GLY A 286 -1.41 4.80 -24.42
CA GLY A 286 -0.55 4.08 -23.48
C GLY A 286 0.81 3.73 -24.12
N PRO A 287 1.93 3.69 -23.35
CA PRO A 287 3.22 3.26 -23.87
C PRO A 287 3.12 1.89 -24.58
N PRO A 288 4.00 1.58 -25.55
CA PRO A 288 3.94 0.31 -26.29
C PRO A 288 3.95 -0.93 -25.39
N ASP A 289 4.66 -0.83 -24.26
CA ASP A 289 4.81 -1.84 -23.20
C ASP A 289 3.79 -1.73 -22.05
N ASN A 290 2.69 -0.98 -22.23
CA ASN A 290 1.60 -1.03 -21.26
C ASN A 290 1.07 -2.47 -21.23
N TRP A 291 1.19 -3.15 -20.09
CA TRP A 291 0.45 -4.28 -19.50
C TRP A 291 -0.79 -4.83 -20.25
N ARG A 292 -0.79 -4.94 -21.58
CA ARG A 292 -1.87 -5.48 -22.43
C ARG A 292 -1.94 -6.99 -22.17
N SER A 293 -2.42 -7.29 -20.97
CA SER A 293 -3.11 -8.46 -20.50
C SER A 293 -2.44 -9.74 -20.97
N THR A 294 -1.54 -10.31 -20.16
CA THR A 294 -1.24 -11.75 -20.22
C THR A 294 -2.51 -12.61 -20.16
N TYR A 295 -3.61 -12.01 -19.73
CA TYR A 295 -4.95 -12.59 -19.76
C TYR A 295 -5.54 -12.70 -21.19
N TYR A 296 -5.32 -11.74 -22.10
CA TYR A 296 -5.88 -11.84 -23.47
C TYR A 296 -4.93 -12.65 -24.36
N PRO A 297 -5.43 -13.71 -25.03
CA PRO A 297 -4.62 -14.46 -25.96
C PRO A 297 -4.19 -13.57 -27.14
N PRO A 298 -3.02 -13.84 -27.77
CA PRO A 298 -2.55 -13.07 -28.93
C PRO A 298 -3.56 -12.94 -30.08
N SER A 299 -4.49 -13.90 -30.21
CA SER A 299 -5.59 -13.87 -31.20
C SER A 299 -6.51 -12.65 -31.05
N ASP A 300 -6.68 -12.14 -29.83
CA ASP A 300 -7.66 -11.11 -29.52
C ASP A 300 -7.04 -9.70 -29.60
N HIS A 301 -5.71 -9.62 -29.63
CA HIS A 301 -4.97 -8.36 -29.56
C HIS A 301 -5.33 -7.41 -30.70
N LEU A 302 -5.41 -7.91 -31.95
CA LEU A 302 -5.75 -7.07 -33.10
C LEU A 302 -7.15 -6.48 -33.01
N ARG A 303 -8.12 -7.28 -32.53
CA ARG A 303 -9.50 -6.86 -32.34
C ARG A 303 -9.59 -5.76 -31.28
N ILE A 304 -8.95 -5.97 -30.12
CA ILE A 304 -8.94 -5.01 -29.01
C ILE A 304 -8.22 -3.71 -29.42
N VAL A 305 -7.07 -3.80 -30.11
CA VAL A 305 -6.35 -2.62 -30.62
C VAL A 305 -7.20 -1.85 -31.63
N SER A 306 -7.91 -2.55 -32.51
CA SER A 306 -8.85 -1.91 -33.46
C SER A 306 -9.97 -1.17 -32.74
N MET A 307 -10.55 -1.78 -31.69
CA MET A 307 -11.56 -1.14 -30.85
C MET A 307 -11.02 0.10 -30.14
N ILE A 308 -9.85 0.02 -29.50
CA ILE A 308 -9.22 1.17 -28.83
C ILE A 308 -8.95 2.30 -29.83
N LYS A 309 -8.44 2.02 -31.02
CA LYS A 309 -8.22 3.06 -32.05
C LYS A 309 -9.52 3.70 -32.53
N ARG A 310 -10.59 2.91 -32.64
CA ARG A 310 -11.91 3.38 -33.08
C ARG A 310 -12.59 4.24 -32.02
N TYR A 311 -12.63 3.79 -30.77
CA TYR A 311 -13.40 4.42 -29.69
C TYR A 311 -12.56 5.33 -28.78
N ARG A 312 -11.23 5.30 -28.91
CA ARG A 312 -10.21 6.04 -28.12
C ARG A 312 -10.11 5.63 -26.65
N VAL A 313 -11.22 5.24 -26.04
CA VAL A 313 -11.34 4.75 -24.67
C VAL A 313 -12.15 3.46 -24.69
N ILE A 314 -11.65 2.44 -24.00
CA ILE A 314 -12.36 1.19 -23.74
C ILE A 314 -12.36 0.96 -22.23
N TYR A 315 -13.51 0.58 -21.69
CA TYR A 315 -13.64 0.20 -20.29
C TYR A 315 -13.67 -1.31 -20.20
N CYS A 316 -13.05 -1.88 -19.17
CA CYS A 316 -12.99 -3.32 -18.98
C CYS A 316 -13.52 -3.64 -17.59
N LEU A 317 -14.67 -4.30 -17.52
CA LEU A 317 -15.20 -4.90 -16.31
C LEU A 317 -14.49 -6.21 -16.06
N GLU A 318 -13.96 -6.40 -14.86
CA GLU A 318 -13.23 -7.60 -14.46
C GLU A 318 -13.95 -8.28 -13.31
N VAL A 319 -14.27 -9.56 -13.46
CA VAL A 319 -15.06 -10.29 -12.47
C VAL A 319 -14.51 -11.68 -12.20
N VAL A 320 -14.67 -12.16 -10.97
CA VAL A 320 -14.32 -13.53 -10.59
C VAL A 320 -15.45 -14.20 -9.83
N LYS A 321 -15.73 -15.46 -10.18
CA LYS A 321 -16.56 -16.36 -9.39
C LYS A 321 -15.70 -17.54 -8.91
N TYR A 322 -15.63 -17.75 -7.61
CA TYR A 322 -14.96 -18.89 -7.00
C TYR A 322 -15.83 -20.15 -7.09
N TYR A 323 -15.19 -21.30 -7.27
CA TYR A 323 -15.87 -22.59 -7.39
C TYR A 323 -14.99 -23.76 -6.94
N ASP A 324 -15.63 -24.91 -6.74
CA ASP A 324 -15.01 -26.21 -6.54
C ASP A 324 -15.59 -27.26 -7.50
N GLU A 325 -15.17 -28.52 -7.34
CA GLU A 325 -15.61 -29.62 -8.21
C GLU A 325 -17.13 -29.86 -8.13
N THR A 326 -17.78 -29.51 -7.01
CA THR A 326 -19.21 -29.72 -6.80
C THR A 326 -20.06 -28.58 -7.36
N SER A 327 -19.52 -27.36 -7.40
CA SER A 327 -20.25 -26.16 -7.85
C SER A 327 -19.94 -25.75 -9.30
N GLN A 328 -19.05 -26.48 -10.01
CA GLN A 328 -18.58 -26.08 -11.33
C GLN A 328 -19.72 -25.94 -12.37
N HIS A 329 -20.69 -26.86 -12.37
CA HIS A 329 -21.79 -26.81 -13.34
C HIS A 329 -22.70 -25.60 -13.12
N SER A 330 -23.11 -25.36 -11.87
CA SER A 330 -23.96 -24.20 -11.54
C SER A 330 -23.23 -22.88 -11.82
N VAL A 331 -21.93 -22.79 -11.50
CA VAL A 331 -21.12 -21.60 -11.80
C VAL A 331 -21.01 -21.36 -13.30
N ASN A 332 -21.00 -22.39 -14.15
CA ASN A 332 -21.04 -22.18 -15.60
C ASN A 332 -22.35 -21.55 -16.04
N GLU A 333 -23.49 -22.08 -15.58
CA GLU A 333 -24.81 -21.51 -15.89
C GLU A 333 -24.99 -20.08 -15.36
N GLU A 334 -24.50 -19.81 -14.15
CA GLU A 334 -24.53 -18.47 -13.55
C GLU A 334 -23.71 -17.47 -14.39
N ILE A 335 -22.54 -17.88 -14.88
CA ILE A 335 -21.69 -17.04 -15.73
C ILE A 335 -22.32 -16.80 -17.11
N GLU A 336 -22.96 -17.81 -17.70
CA GLU A 336 -23.68 -17.64 -18.98
C GLU A 336 -24.82 -16.63 -18.83
N LYS A 337 -25.66 -16.79 -17.80
CA LYS A 337 -26.73 -15.83 -17.48
C LYS A 337 -26.20 -14.43 -17.17
N LEU A 338 -25.07 -14.34 -16.46
CA LEU A 338 -24.40 -13.07 -16.21
C LEU A 338 -24.02 -12.42 -17.53
N SER A 339 -23.31 -13.14 -18.41
CA SER A 339 -22.86 -12.63 -19.71
C SER A 339 -24.03 -12.12 -20.55
N GLU A 340 -25.13 -12.89 -20.63
CA GLU A 340 -26.34 -12.50 -21.37
C GLU A 340 -27.02 -11.24 -20.82
N SER A 341 -26.80 -10.92 -19.53
CA SER A 341 -27.40 -9.76 -18.88
C SER A 341 -26.58 -8.47 -19.02
N LEU A 342 -25.35 -8.54 -19.51
CA LEU A 342 -24.39 -7.43 -19.57
C LEU A 342 -24.40 -6.74 -20.94
N ASN A 343 -24.13 -5.43 -20.96
CA ASN A 343 -24.13 -4.63 -22.20
C ASN A 343 -22.71 -4.46 -22.80
N TYR A 344 -21.91 -5.52 -22.78
CA TYR A 344 -20.53 -5.47 -23.27
C TYR A 344 -20.48 -5.64 -24.81
N VAL A 345 -19.33 -5.31 -25.39
CA VAL A 345 -19.06 -5.44 -26.82
C VAL A 345 -18.25 -6.71 -27.08
N GLU A 346 -18.73 -7.54 -28.01
CA GLU A 346 -18.10 -8.83 -28.34
C GLU A 346 -16.72 -8.75 -28.96
#